data_AF-A0A8H7D591-F1
#
_entry.id   AF-A0A8H7D591-F1
#
_cell.length_a   1.000
_cell.length_b   1.000
_cell.length_c   1.000
_cell.angle_alpha   90.00
_cell.angle_beta   90.00
_cell.angle_gamma   90.00
#
_symmetry.space_group_name_H-M   'P 1'
#
loop_
_entity.id
_entity.type
_entity.pdbx_description
1 polymer ?
#
loop_
_entity_poly.entity_id
_entity_poly.type
_entity_poly.pdbx_seq_one_letter_code
_entity_poly.pdbx_strand_id
1 'polypeptide(L)'
;MICNHCSVAQSFMADPAPRLYRPYPWPWIQPSILTTAVEEERRETNYWLDADLGKDDNPDDSDSEYVPSESSDGDASTSDSEDQMSASTADEDISDSELTHIHTDAQAGWRSSPTPSMKVLEEEEKLARQIESLVKAEEDAAAAYNPDEVVSLITQLYELLVAMGHWPEGGIRYPPHTNPAVDEELAVQLGYAPAAVSLMHRLPYLTPEANGSDQFEIVARTRFADYTLERHLHEGRRPYPYLYLDGCPDIDPWLLPLMLPRRDGSNIMLDTRLGVVRAYNTEGGPQQDSIEYRRHGKVPDAERDQATWTEYRRTALVPAARYFSEIIYAYRSLSRLPILNPDRNDPKEERHPSWPAWLANQDQEEQDTLLALYRECGWPHEWRRAEFMDKWEVKKKEISARAREAMQQDSGKRRQ
;
A
#
# COMPACT_ATOMS: atom_id res chain seq x y z
N MET A 1 0.85 -44.98 -48.30
CA MET A 1 -0.29 -44.11 -48.00
C MET A 1 -1.16 -44.77 -46.95
N ILE A 2 -0.87 -44.53 -45.67
CA ILE A 2 -1.78 -44.76 -44.54
C ILE A 2 -1.43 -43.65 -43.55
N CYS A 3 -2.37 -42.74 -43.30
CA CYS A 3 -2.24 -41.66 -42.32
C CYS A 3 -2.57 -42.21 -40.93
N ASN A 4 -1.65 -42.04 -39.98
CA ASN A 4 -1.91 -42.22 -38.55
C ASN A 4 -2.29 -40.87 -37.94
N HIS A 5 -3.45 -40.83 -37.28
CA HIS A 5 -3.90 -39.74 -36.44
C HIS A 5 -3.04 -39.65 -35.16
N CYS A 6 -2.36 -38.52 -34.96
CA CYS A 6 -1.88 -38.09 -33.64
C CYS A 6 -2.96 -37.21 -33.01
N SER A 7 -3.55 -37.71 -31.93
CA SER A 7 -4.28 -36.93 -30.93
C SER A 7 -3.26 -36.36 -29.95
N VAL A 8 -3.16 -35.04 -29.84
CA VAL A 8 -2.45 -34.37 -28.74
C VAL A 8 -3.52 -33.71 -27.88
N ALA A 9 -3.67 -34.23 -26.66
CA ALA A 9 -4.53 -33.70 -25.63
C ALA A 9 -4.01 -32.33 -25.16
N GLN A 10 -4.89 -31.34 -25.14
CA GLN A 10 -4.67 -30.08 -24.43
C GLN A 10 -4.63 -30.38 -22.92
N SER A 11 -3.45 -30.20 -22.32
CA SER A 11 -3.30 -30.18 -20.87
C SER A 11 -3.80 -28.84 -20.36
N PHE A 12 -4.94 -28.84 -19.66
CA PHE A 12 -5.36 -27.73 -18.82
C PHE A 12 -4.29 -27.51 -17.74
N MET A 13 -3.57 -26.40 -17.80
CA MET A 13 -2.81 -25.92 -16.66
C MET A 13 -3.82 -25.47 -15.61
N ALA A 14 -3.79 -26.11 -14.44
CA ALA A 14 -4.51 -25.64 -13.28
C ALA A 14 -3.92 -24.30 -12.84
N ASP A 15 -4.78 -23.29 -12.69
CA ASP A 15 -4.41 -22.01 -12.09
C ASP A 15 -3.74 -22.26 -10.72
N PRO A 16 -2.52 -21.76 -10.47
CA PRO A 16 -1.99 -21.76 -9.12
C PRO A 16 -2.93 -20.91 -8.26
N ALA A 17 -3.44 -21.51 -7.19
CA ALA A 17 -4.35 -20.83 -6.26
C ALA A 17 -3.75 -19.46 -5.85
N PRO A 18 -4.58 -18.40 -5.79
CA PRO A 18 -4.11 -17.09 -5.38
C PRO A 18 -3.42 -17.20 -4.02
N ARG A 19 -2.16 -16.76 -3.96
CA ARG A 19 -1.40 -16.67 -2.71
C ARG A 19 -2.22 -15.83 -1.75
N LEU A 20 -2.69 -16.43 -0.67
CA LEU A 20 -3.35 -15.74 0.44
C LEU A 20 -2.31 -14.84 1.13
N TYR A 21 -2.04 -13.68 0.55
CA TYR A 21 -1.40 -12.58 1.24
C TYR A 21 -2.30 -12.22 2.42
N ARG A 22 -1.79 -12.42 3.63
CA ARG A 22 -2.49 -11.97 4.83
C ARG A 22 -2.63 -10.45 4.70
N PRO A 23 -3.84 -9.90 4.81
CA PRO A 23 -4.04 -8.47 4.68
C PRO A 23 -3.32 -7.78 5.83
N TYR A 24 -2.24 -7.05 5.53
CA TYR A 24 -1.55 -6.18 6.48
C TYR A 24 -2.54 -5.22 7.11
N PRO A 25 -2.62 -5.18 8.45
CA PRO A 25 -3.26 -4.07 9.08
C PRO A 25 -2.39 -3.64 10.26
N TRP A 26 -1.44 -2.76 9.97
CA TRP A 26 -0.77 -2.02 11.03
C TRP A 26 -1.79 -1.10 11.73
N PRO A 27 -2.10 -1.23 13.04
CA PRO A 27 -1.99 -2.37 13.97
C PRO A 27 -3.36 -2.95 14.37
N TRP A 28 -4.25 -3.28 13.44
CA TRP A 28 -5.53 -3.89 13.75
C TRP A 28 -5.81 -5.07 12.84
N ILE A 29 -5.60 -6.30 13.33
CA ILE A 29 -6.58 -7.34 12.99
C ILE A 29 -7.91 -6.70 13.33
N GLN A 30 -8.67 -6.26 12.32
CA GLN A 30 -9.72 -5.28 12.53
C GLN A 30 -10.67 -5.80 13.58
N PRO A 31 -10.71 -5.22 14.80
CA PRO A 31 -11.96 -5.26 15.50
C PRO A 31 -12.82 -4.36 14.64
N SER A 32 -13.70 -4.97 13.85
CA SER A 32 -14.92 -4.28 13.47
C SER A 32 -15.37 -3.53 14.73
N ILE A 33 -15.79 -2.27 14.58
CA ILE A 33 -16.38 -1.50 15.69
C ILE A 33 -17.54 -2.29 16.35
N LEU A 34 -17.96 -3.41 15.75
CA LEU A 34 -19.04 -4.31 16.16
C LEU A 34 -18.62 -5.76 16.54
N THR A 35 -17.35 -6.17 16.54
CA THR A 35 -16.99 -7.53 17.02
C THR A 35 -16.83 -7.55 18.53
N THR A 36 -17.95 -7.78 19.22
CA THR A 36 -17.91 -8.48 20.52
C THR A 36 -17.37 -9.89 20.26
N ALA A 37 -16.37 -10.30 21.03
CA ALA A 37 -15.59 -11.52 20.83
C ALA A 37 -16.45 -12.79 20.67
N VAL A 38 -16.23 -13.51 19.58
CA VAL A 38 -16.52 -14.95 19.48
C VAL A 38 -15.25 -15.59 18.93
N GLU A 39 -14.55 -16.33 19.80
CA GLU A 39 -13.39 -17.15 19.44
C GLU A 39 -13.86 -18.35 18.61
N GLU A 40 -13.27 -18.57 17.43
CA GLU A 40 -13.46 -19.83 16.71
C GLU A 40 -12.12 -20.38 16.19
N GLU A 41 -11.98 -21.68 16.41
CA GLU A 41 -10.79 -22.53 16.37
C GLU A 41 -10.33 -22.83 14.93
N ARG A 42 -9.06 -22.53 14.59
CA ARG A 42 -8.50 -22.83 13.26
C ARG A 42 -7.78 -24.17 13.23
N ARG A 43 -8.22 -25.08 12.34
CA ARG A 43 -7.55 -26.33 11.97
C ARG A 43 -6.45 -26.10 10.93
N GLU A 44 -5.32 -26.78 11.12
CA GLU A 44 -4.18 -26.83 10.21
C GLU A 44 -4.36 -27.91 9.12
N THR A 45 -3.97 -27.59 7.88
CA THR A 45 -3.66 -28.60 6.84
C THR A 45 -2.48 -28.14 5.99
N ASN A 46 -1.47 -29.01 5.87
CA ASN A 46 -0.23 -28.87 5.08
C ASN A 46 -0.43 -29.25 3.60
N TYR A 47 0.29 -28.58 2.69
CA TYR A 47 0.54 -29.05 1.31
C TYR A 47 2.01 -28.84 0.89
N TRP A 48 2.50 -29.77 0.07
CA TRP A 48 3.81 -29.81 -0.60
C TRP A 48 3.82 -28.97 -1.90
N LEU A 49 5.01 -28.51 -2.32
CA LEU A 49 5.30 -27.76 -3.56
C LEU A 49 6.48 -28.40 -4.33
N ASP A 50 6.44 -28.31 -5.66
CA ASP A 50 7.60 -28.41 -6.55
C ASP A 50 7.72 -27.16 -7.44
N ALA A 51 8.97 -26.92 -7.87
CA ALA A 51 9.64 -25.76 -8.49
C ALA A 51 9.01 -25.19 -9.80
N ASP A 52 9.42 -24.05 -10.38
CA ASP A 52 10.78 -23.58 -10.72
C ASP A 52 10.71 -22.19 -11.43
N LEU A 53 11.61 -21.22 -11.14
CA LEU A 53 11.79 -20.00 -11.96
C LEU A 53 13.22 -19.40 -11.84
N GLY A 54 13.84 -19.15 -13.01
CA GLY A 54 15.18 -18.55 -13.25
C GLY A 54 15.29 -17.05 -12.87
N LYS A 55 16.50 -16.51 -12.61
CA LYS A 55 17.57 -16.03 -13.55
C LYS A 55 17.04 -15.03 -14.59
N ASP A 56 17.61 -13.86 -14.83
CA ASP A 56 18.80 -13.10 -14.38
C ASP A 56 18.50 -11.62 -14.73
N ASP A 57 19.24 -10.67 -14.14
CA ASP A 57 19.98 -9.59 -14.85
C ASP A 57 20.15 -8.31 -14.02
N ASN A 58 21.44 -7.99 -13.81
CA ASN A 58 22.01 -6.89 -13.08
C ASN A 58 22.76 -5.99 -14.08
N PRO A 59 22.51 -4.67 -14.16
CA PRO A 59 23.29 -3.79 -15.01
C PRO A 59 24.18 -2.87 -14.15
N ASP A 60 25.47 -3.16 -14.14
CA ASP A 60 26.50 -2.23 -13.67
C ASP A 60 27.76 -2.44 -14.54
N ASP A 61 28.01 -1.48 -15.43
CA ASP A 61 29.30 -1.16 -16.06
C ASP A 61 29.09 0.14 -16.86
N SER A 62 29.50 1.31 -16.35
CA SER A 62 30.87 1.86 -16.30
C SER A 62 31.18 2.77 -17.50
N ASP A 63 31.28 4.07 -17.19
CA ASP A 63 32.15 5.13 -17.71
C ASP A 63 32.51 5.20 -19.21
N SER A 64 32.08 6.29 -19.87
CA SER A 64 32.87 6.91 -20.95
C SER A 64 32.68 8.43 -20.99
N GLU A 65 33.81 9.14 -20.92
CA GLU A 65 33.99 10.58 -21.04
C GLU A 65 33.51 11.12 -22.39
N TYR A 66 32.86 12.29 -22.40
CA TYR A 66 32.45 13.00 -23.63
C TYR A 66 33.11 14.38 -23.71
N VAL A 67 33.80 14.63 -24.83
CA VAL A 67 34.45 15.89 -25.23
C VAL A 67 33.54 16.58 -26.27
N PRO A 68 33.29 17.90 -26.21
CA PRO A 68 32.42 18.56 -27.16
C PRO A 68 33.19 18.99 -28.41
N SER A 69 32.59 18.80 -29.59
CA SER A 69 33.02 19.43 -30.84
C SER A 69 31.85 20.22 -31.40
N GLU A 70 32.07 21.51 -31.59
CA GLU A 70 31.22 22.41 -32.37
C GLU A 70 31.31 22.03 -33.86
N SER A 71 30.19 22.12 -34.59
CA SER A 71 30.13 22.81 -35.90
C SER A 71 28.77 22.66 -36.60
N SER A 72 28.36 23.78 -37.19
CA SER A 72 27.74 23.93 -38.52
C SER A 72 26.24 23.69 -38.70
N ASP A 73 25.53 24.80 -38.82
CA ASP A 73 24.63 25.20 -39.92
C ASP A 73 24.09 24.13 -40.87
N GLY A 74 22.76 24.18 -41.08
CA GLY A 74 22.09 23.51 -42.20
C GLY A 74 20.58 23.70 -42.19
N ASP A 75 20.11 24.75 -42.87
CA ASP A 75 18.72 24.92 -43.33
C ASP A 75 18.18 23.68 -44.06
N ALA A 76 16.88 23.39 -43.93
CA ALA A 76 15.95 23.31 -45.07
C ALA A 76 14.56 22.78 -44.68
N SER A 77 13.55 23.50 -45.18
CA SER A 77 12.12 23.19 -45.26
C SER A 77 11.77 21.82 -45.85
N THR A 78 10.54 21.38 -45.55
CA THR A 78 9.51 20.65 -46.34
C THR A 78 8.74 19.75 -45.37
N SER A 79 7.46 19.42 -45.50
CA SER A 79 6.37 19.68 -46.43
C SER A 79 5.14 19.03 -45.78
N ASP A 80 3.97 19.62 -45.99
CA ASP A 80 2.65 19.08 -45.71
C ASP A 80 2.46 17.62 -46.12
N SER A 81 1.64 16.88 -45.36
CA SER A 81 0.83 15.75 -45.84
C SER A 81 -0.33 15.50 -44.86
N GLU A 82 -1.51 16.00 -45.21
CA GLU A 82 -2.79 15.61 -44.63
C GLU A 82 -3.18 14.23 -45.21
N ASP A 83 -3.40 13.23 -44.36
CA ASP A 83 -4.03 11.97 -44.77
C ASP A 83 -5.39 11.80 -44.08
N GLN A 84 -6.43 11.98 -44.88
CA GLN A 84 -7.82 11.69 -44.57
C GLN A 84 -8.06 10.17 -44.60
N MET A 85 -8.29 9.56 -43.45
CA MET A 85 -8.81 8.20 -43.35
C MET A 85 -10.34 8.23 -43.36
N SER A 86 -10.92 7.96 -44.53
CA SER A 86 -12.32 7.57 -44.68
C SER A 86 -12.42 6.05 -44.52
N ALA A 87 -13.10 5.59 -43.47
CA ALA A 87 -13.42 4.16 -43.29
C ALA A 87 -14.94 3.96 -43.25
N SER A 88 -15.37 3.13 -44.20
CA SER A 88 -16.71 2.72 -44.56
C SER A 88 -17.47 2.02 -43.44
N THR A 89 -18.68 2.48 -43.16
CA THR A 89 -19.74 1.75 -42.47
C THR A 89 -20.32 0.70 -43.42
N ALA A 90 -20.09 -0.58 -43.12
CA ALA A 90 -20.82 -1.68 -43.75
C ALA A 90 -22.02 -2.00 -42.86
N ASP A 91 -23.21 -1.59 -43.31
CA ASP A 91 -24.49 -1.99 -42.75
C ASP A 91 -24.76 -3.44 -43.18
N GLU A 92 -24.62 -4.38 -42.23
CA GLU A 92 -25.17 -5.73 -42.39
C GLU A 92 -26.61 -5.74 -41.86
N ASP A 93 -27.56 -5.76 -42.80
CA ASP A 93 -29.00 -5.94 -42.55
C ASP A 93 -29.27 -7.31 -41.90
N ILE A 94 -29.41 -7.33 -40.58
CA ILE A 94 -29.98 -8.45 -39.84
C ILE A 94 -31.50 -8.42 -40.06
N SER A 95 -32.04 -9.47 -40.68
CA SER A 95 -33.47 -9.57 -40.99
C SER A 95 -34.33 -9.67 -39.71
N ASP A 96 -35.39 -8.85 -39.64
CA ASP A 96 -36.37 -8.76 -38.53
C ASP A 96 -37.10 -10.09 -38.21
N SER A 97 -36.97 -11.12 -39.05
CA SER A 97 -37.65 -12.41 -38.86
C SER A 97 -36.92 -13.39 -37.93
N GLU A 98 -35.61 -13.23 -37.67
CA GLU A 98 -34.89 -14.09 -36.72
C GLU A 98 -34.92 -13.54 -35.27
N LEU A 99 -35.24 -12.26 -35.09
CA LEU A 99 -35.34 -11.62 -33.77
C LEU A 99 -36.63 -11.98 -33.00
N THR A 100 -37.67 -12.46 -33.69
CA THR A 100 -38.96 -12.79 -33.05
C THR A 100 -39.01 -14.20 -32.45
N HIS A 101 -38.17 -15.14 -32.89
CA HIS A 101 -38.12 -16.50 -32.33
C HIS A 101 -37.22 -16.64 -31.09
N ILE A 102 -36.22 -15.77 -30.90
CA ILE A 102 -35.42 -15.74 -29.67
C ILE A 102 -36.22 -15.12 -28.51
N HIS A 103 -37.21 -14.27 -28.80
CA HIS A 103 -37.95 -13.54 -27.78
C HIS A 103 -39.06 -14.34 -27.08
N THR A 104 -39.54 -15.44 -27.67
CA THR A 104 -40.66 -16.22 -27.15
C THR A 104 -40.24 -17.36 -26.21
N ASP A 105 -39.09 -18.00 -26.44
CA ASP A 105 -38.57 -19.03 -25.53
C ASP A 105 -37.89 -18.44 -24.28
N ALA A 106 -37.42 -17.19 -24.34
CA ALA A 106 -36.88 -16.49 -23.18
C ALA A 106 -37.96 -16.10 -22.15
N GLN A 107 -39.24 -15.99 -22.52
CA GLN A 107 -40.30 -15.58 -21.57
C GLN A 107 -40.90 -16.74 -20.75
N ALA A 108 -40.70 -17.99 -21.15
CA ALA A 108 -41.26 -19.15 -20.45
C ALA A 108 -40.39 -19.64 -19.28
N GLY A 109 -39.09 -19.33 -19.25
CA GLY A 109 -38.14 -19.80 -18.23
C GLY A 109 -37.97 -18.91 -16.99
N TRP A 110 -38.47 -17.67 -16.98
CA TRP A 110 -38.13 -16.66 -15.95
C TRP A 110 -39.09 -16.62 -14.74
N ARG A 111 -40.10 -17.49 -14.67
CA ARG A 111 -41.18 -17.37 -13.67
C ARG A 111 -40.95 -18.06 -12.33
N SER A 112 -39.75 -18.58 -12.07
CA SER A 112 -39.45 -19.25 -10.79
C SER A 112 -38.08 -18.85 -10.25
N SER A 113 -37.81 -17.55 -10.10
CA SER A 113 -36.68 -17.13 -9.27
C SER A 113 -36.89 -17.73 -7.88
N PRO A 114 -36.00 -18.61 -7.39
CA PRO A 114 -36.17 -19.25 -6.10
C PRO A 114 -36.28 -18.17 -5.03
N THR A 115 -37.31 -18.28 -4.18
CA THR A 115 -37.47 -17.38 -3.04
C THR A 115 -36.18 -17.44 -2.21
N PRO A 116 -35.53 -16.30 -1.92
CA PRO A 116 -34.30 -16.31 -1.16
C PRO A 116 -34.52 -17.05 0.17
N SER A 117 -33.56 -17.89 0.55
CA SER A 117 -33.61 -18.63 1.81
C SER A 117 -33.71 -17.65 2.98
N MET A 118 -34.46 -18.01 4.04
CA MET A 118 -34.53 -17.21 5.28
C MET A 118 -33.14 -16.80 5.81
N LYS A 119 -32.14 -17.66 5.66
CA LYS A 119 -30.75 -17.36 6.06
C LYS A 119 -30.15 -16.17 5.30
N VAL A 120 -30.46 -16.03 4.01
CA VAL A 120 -29.97 -14.93 3.17
C VAL A 120 -30.60 -13.61 3.65
N LEU A 121 -31.90 -13.61 3.93
CA LEU A 121 -32.59 -12.43 4.45
C LEU A 121 -32.05 -11.99 5.82
N GLU A 122 -31.76 -12.93 6.72
CA GLU A 122 -31.16 -12.64 8.03
C GLU A 122 -29.74 -12.05 7.89
N GLU A 123 -28.93 -12.56 6.96
CA GLU A 123 -27.59 -12.04 6.66
C GLU A 123 -27.63 -10.64 6.05
N GLU A 124 -28.58 -10.38 5.13
CA GLU A 124 -28.79 -9.07 4.52
C GLU A 124 -29.24 -8.02 5.56
N GLU A 125 -30.18 -8.39 6.44
CA GLU A 125 -30.62 -7.49 7.52
C GLU A 125 -29.48 -7.20 8.51
N LYS A 126 -28.70 -8.23 8.88
CA LYS A 126 -27.51 -8.06 9.72
C LYS A 126 -26.52 -7.10 9.07
N LEU A 127 -26.20 -7.28 7.79
CA LEU A 127 -25.29 -6.41 7.05
C LEU A 127 -25.81 -4.97 7.01
N ALA A 128 -27.10 -4.76 6.74
CA ALA A 128 -27.71 -3.43 6.70
C ALA A 128 -27.55 -2.68 8.05
N ARG A 129 -27.82 -3.35 9.17
CA ARG A 129 -27.64 -2.75 10.52
C ARG A 129 -26.18 -2.42 10.79
N GLN A 130 -25.26 -3.28 10.36
CA GLN A 130 -23.83 -3.00 10.54
C GLN A 130 -23.39 -1.80 9.67
N ILE A 131 -23.92 -1.65 8.44
CA ILE A 131 -23.63 -0.50 7.56
C ILE A 131 -24.17 0.79 8.18
N GLU A 132 -25.39 0.79 8.71
CA GLU A 132 -25.96 1.94 9.41
C GLU A 132 -25.09 2.35 10.60
N SER A 133 -24.64 1.38 11.40
CA SER A 133 -23.73 1.65 12.51
C SER A 133 -22.38 2.21 12.05
N LEU A 134 -21.86 1.78 10.89
CA LEU A 134 -20.62 2.29 10.33
C LEU A 134 -20.78 3.75 9.87
N VAL A 135 -21.85 4.06 9.14
CA VAL A 135 -22.16 5.43 8.68
C VAL A 135 -22.29 6.36 9.88
N LYS A 136 -22.99 5.94 10.93
CA LYS A 136 -23.08 6.72 12.16
C LYS A 136 -21.71 6.96 12.81
N ALA A 137 -20.83 5.95 12.85
CA ALA A 137 -19.48 6.12 13.36
C ALA A 137 -18.65 7.09 12.52
N GLU A 138 -18.85 7.15 11.20
CA GLU A 138 -18.23 8.15 10.31
C GLU A 138 -18.73 9.56 10.59
N GLU A 139 -20.03 9.75 10.82
CA GLU A 139 -20.61 11.04 11.21
C GLU A 139 -20.07 11.51 12.56
N ASP A 140 -20.03 10.61 13.54
CA ASP A 140 -19.47 10.89 14.87
C ASP A 140 -17.97 11.26 14.77
N ALA A 141 -17.20 10.54 13.93
CA ALA A 141 -15.79 10.84 13.68
C ALA A 141 -15.60 12.21 13.01
N ALA A 142 -16.41 12.53 12.01
CA ALA A 142 -16.38 13.83 11.34
C ALA A 142 -16.73 14.97 12.30
N ALA A 143 -17.70 14.77 13.19
CA ALA A 143 -18.08 15.75 14.21
C ALA A 143 -16.99 15.95 15.27
N ALA A 144 -16.21 14.91 15.58
CA ALA A 144 -15.09 14.96 16.53
C ALA A 144 -13.76 15.41 15.89
N TYR A 145 -13.69 15.54 14.56
CA TYR A 145 -12.43 15.80 13.87
C TYR A 145 -11.85 17.18 14.22
N ASN A 146 -10.65 17.17 14.78
CA ASN A 146 -9.85 18.36 15.04
C ASN A 146 -8.53 18.30 14.26
N PRO A 147 -8.32 19.15 13.24
CA PRO A 147 -7.07 19.16 12.47
C PRO A 147 -5.85 19.55 13.31
N ASP A 148 -5.98 20.40 14.34
CA ASP A 148 -4.85 20.77 15.22
C ASP A 148 -4.35 19.57 16.02
N GLU A 149 -5.28 18.74 16.50
CA GLU A 149 -4.95 17.53 17.24
C GLU A 149 -4.22 16.52 16.34
N VAL A 150 -4.70 16.30 15.12
CA VAL A 150 -4.04 15.40 14.16
C VAL A 150 -2.64 15.90 13.80
N VAL A 151 -2.47 17.20 13.54
CA VAL A 151 -1.14 17.80 13.30
C VAL A 151 -0.23 17.60 14.51
N SER A 152 -0.75 17.83 15.72
CA SER A 152 0.01 17.64 16.96
C SER A 152 0.45 16.19 17.14
N LEU A 153 -0.42 15.22 16.88
CA LEU A 153 -0.11 13.79 16.99
C LEU A 153 0.91 13.33 15.94
N ILE A 154 0.78 13.78 14.69
CA ILE A 154 1.79 13.48 13.65
C ILE A 154 3.15 14.08 14.04
N THR A 155 3.15 15.30 14.58
CA THR A 155 4.37 15.96 15.08
C THR A 155 4.99 15.16 16.23
N GLN A 156 4.18 14.76 17.22
CA GLN A 156 4.63 13.94 18.35
C GLN A 156 5.18 12.58 17.88
N LEU A 157 4.56 11.96 16.87
CA LEU A 157 5.07 10.73 16.27
C LEU A 157 6.46 10.96 15.68
N TYR A 158 6.65 12.02 14.90
CA TYR A 158 7.96 12.31 14.30
C TYR A 158 9.03 12.61 15.34
N GLU A 159 8.71 13.43 16.34
CA GLU A 159 9.60 13.74 17.45
C GLU A 159 9.98 12.49 18.24
N LEU A 160 9.03 11.57 18.45
CA LEU A 160 9.28 10.28 19.09
C LEU A 160 10.31 9.46 18.30
N LEU A 161 10.20 9.43 16.98
CA LEU A 161 11.09 8.65 16.11
C LEU A 161 12.51 9.23 16.09
N VAL A 162 12.66 10.57 16.07
CA VAL A 162 13.96 11.24 16.27
C VAL A 162 14.53 10.89 17.65
N ALA A 163 13.72 10.98 18.71
CA ALA A 163 14.13 10.68 20.07
C ALA A 163 14.60 9.23 20.20
N MET A 164 13.91 8.28 19.57
CA MET A 164 14.28 6.85 19.53
C MET A 164 15.55 6.56 18.74
N GLY A 165 16.14 7.54 18.05
CA GLY A 165 17.34 7.36 17.24
C GLY A 165 17.06 6.84 15.83
N HIS A 166 15.80 6.77 15.40
CA HIS A 166 15.44 6.37 14.04
C HIS A 166 15.86 7.41 13.02
N TRP A 167 15.62 8.68 13.31
CA TRP A 167 15.99 9.81 12.47
C TRP A 167 17.07 10.68 13.11
N PRO A 168 17.84 11.43 12.31
CA PRO A 168 18.82 12.38 12.83
C PRO A 168 18.17 13.50 13.64
N GLU A 169 18.93 14.08 14.57
CA GLU A 169 18.53 15.31 15.26
C GLU A 169 18.43 16.43 14.22
N GLY A 170 17.24 17.02 14.05
CA GLY A 170 16.97 17.96 12.96
C GLY A 170 16.41 17.33 11.68
N GLY A 171 16.06 16.04 11.69
CA GLY A 171 15.40 15.36 10.57
C GLY A 171 13.97 15.83 10.26
N ILE A 172 13.44 16.80 11.03
CA ILE A 172 12.07 17.33 10.90
C ILE A 172 12.12 18.82 10.53
N ARG A 173 11.30 19.19 9.54
CA ARG A 173 10.99 20.57 9.16
C ARG A 173 9.60 20.92 9.70
N TYR A 174 9.55 21.90 10.58
CA TYR A 174 8.30 22.37 11.20
C TYR A 174 7.69 23.53 10.40
N PRO A 175 6.36 23.68 10.40
CA PRO A 175 5.72 24.88 9.86
C PRO A 175 6.15 26.14 10.65
N PRO A 176 6.06 27.35 10.07
CA PRO A 176 5.61 27.63 8.71
C PRO A 176 6.66 27.28 7.64
N HIS A 177 6.21 26.64 6.56
CA HIS A 177 7.06 26.26 5.43
C HIS A 177 7.24 27.43 4.48
N THR A 178 8.41 28.07 4.50
CA THR A 178 8.74 29.20 3.63
C THR A 178 9.80 28.89 2.58
N ASN A 179 10.52 27.78 2.71
CA ASN A 179 11.58 27.39 1.77
C ASN A 179 11.79 25.86 1.71
N PRO A 180 11.24 25.16 0.70
CA PRO A 180 10.17 25.63 -0.19
C PRO A 180 8.84 25.77 0.58
N ALA A 181 8.00 26.71 0.15
CA ALA A 181 6.62 26.79 0.61
C ALA A 181 5.75 25.75 -0.10
N VAL A 182 4.57 25.46 0.44
CA VAL A 182 3.54 24.69 -0.28
C VAL A 182 3.01 25.56 -1.41
N ASP A 183 3.02 25.04 -2.64
CA ASP A 183 2.41 25.69 -3.80
C ASP A 183 0.88 25.53 -3.75
N GLU A 184 0.23 26.48 -3.08
CA GLU A 184 -1.23 26.50 -2.91
C GLU A 184 -1.96 26.63 -4.24
N GLU A 185 -1.41 27.39 -5.20
CA GLU A 185 -2.04 27.57 -6.50
C GLU A 185 -2.06 26.26 -7.28
N LEU A 186 -0.92 25.57 -7.35
CA LEU A 186 -0.84 24.26 -7.97
C LEU A 186 -1.72 23.23 -7.23
N ALA A 187 -1.74 23.24 -5.90
CA ALA A 187 -2.60 22.34 -5.14
C ALA A 187 -4.09 22.53 -5.49
N VAL A 188 -4.53 23.78 -5.63
CA VAL A 188 -5.90 24.09 -6.07
C VAL A 188 -6.14 23.66 -7.53
N GLN A 189 -5.18 23.89 -8.43
CA GLN A 189 -5.27 23.44 -9.83
C GLN A 189 -5.39 21.92 -9.96
N LEU A 190 -4.68 21.18 -9.09
CA LEU A 190 -4.76 19.72 -8.97
C LEU A 190 -6.03 19.22 -8.25
N GLY A 191 -6.90 20.13 -7.84
CA GLY A 191 -8.22 19.81 -7.29
C GLY A 191 -8.18 19.34 -5.84
N TYR A 192 -7.16 19.68 -5.04
CA TYR A 192 -7.20 19.44 -3.60
C TYR A 192 -8.28 20.31 -2.94
N ALA A 193 -8.98 19.74 -1.95
CA ALA A 193 -9.96 20.48 -1.16
C ALA A 193 -9.28 21.51 -0.23
N PRO A 194 -9.92 22.67 0.09
CA PRO A 194 -9.33 23.69 0.96
C PRO A 194 -8.87 23.17 2.33
N ALA A 195 -9.60 22.20 2.91
CA ALA A 195 -9.20 21.57 4.17
C ALA A 195 -7.90 20.76 4.06
N ALA A 196 -7.69 20.07 2.93
CA ALA A 196 -6.45 19.33 2.67
C ALA A 196 -5.27 20.30 2.46
N VAL A 197 -5.46 21.33 1.65
CA VAL A 197 -4.44 22.37 1.42
C VAL A 197 -4.07 23.08 2.72
N SER A 198 -5.06 23.48 3.54
CA SER A 198 -4.81 24.07 4.86
C SER A 198 -3.96 23.15 5.75
N LEU A 199 -4.21 21.84 5.69
CA LEU A 199 -3.45 20.86 6.46
C LEU A 199 -2.01 20.72 5.94
N MET A 200 -1.77 20.76 4.62
CA MET A 200 -0.42 20.73 4.03
C MET A 200 0.49 21.83 4.59
N HIS A 201 -0.06 23.02 4.91
CA HIS A 201 0.73 24.10 5.52
C HIS A 201 1.09 23.87 6.98
N ARG A 202 0.41 22.95 7.66
CA ARG A 202 0.49 22.74 9.11
C ARG A 202 1.22 21.46 9.50
N LEU A 203 1.28 20.48 8.59
CA LEU A 203 1.99 19.23 8.84
C LEU A 203 3.50 19.46 8.97
N PRO A 204 4.20 18.73 9.85
CA PRO A 204 5.64 18.63 9.79
C PRO A 204 6.07 17.77 8.60
N TYR A 205 7.21 18.09 8.01
CA TYR A 205 7.82 17.30 6.93
C TYR A 205 9.19 16.79 7.34
N LEU A 206 9.67 15.76 6.66
CA LEU A 206 11.03 15.27 6.88
C LEU A 206 12.04 16.03 6.03
N THR A 207 13.28 16.10 6.47
CA THR A 207 14.38 16.57 5.62
C THR A 207 14.68 15.55 4.51
N PRO A 208 15.31 15.96 3.39
CA PRO A 208 15.70 15.01 2.34
C PRO A 208 16.57 13.86 2.85
N GLU A 209 17.42 14.09 3.86
CA GLU A 209 18.24 13.06 4.48
C GLU A 209 17.40 12.01 5.23
N ALA A 210 16.40 12.46 6.01
CA ALA A 210 15.51 11.56 6.75
C ALA A 210 14.48 10.86 5.85
N ASN A 211 14.03 11.51 4.75
CA ASN A 211 13.00 10.95 3.86
C ASN A 211 13.56 10.18 2.65
N GLY A 212 14.85 10.34 2.35
CA GLY A 212 15.47 9.85 1.11
C GLY A 212 16.12 8.48 1.21
N SER A 213 16.22 7.89 2.41
CA SER A 213 16.85 6.59 2.61
C SER A 213 15.83 5.53 3.02
N ASP A 214 15.87 4.39 2.33
CA ASP A 214 15.03 3.22 2.62
C ASP A 214 15.19 2.73 4.08
N GLN A 215 16.33 3.03 4.71
CA GLN A 215 16.59 2.69 6.11
C GLN A 215 15.72 3.46 7.12
N PHE A 216 15.10 4.56 6.69
CA PHE A 216 14.31 5.45 7.54
C PHE A 216 12.81 5.33 7.31
N GLU A 217 12.40 4.43 6.42
CA GLU A 217 11.00 4.09 6.23
C GLU A 217 10.42 3.51 7.53
N ILE A 218 9.14 3.76 7.76
CA ILE A 218 8.40 3.22 8.92
C ILE A 218 7.44 2.13 8.48
N VAL A 219 6.89 2.32 7.29
CA VAL A 219 6.13 1.31 6.57
C VAL A 219 6.89 0.99 5.30
N ALA A 220 7.04 -0.30 5.04
CA ALA A 220 7.93 -0.75 3.98
C ALA A 220 7.54 -0.23 2.62
N ARG A 221 8.56 0.17 1.86
CA ARG A 221 8.46 0.62 0.47
C ARG A 221 7.52 1.82 0.38
N THR A 222 7.56 2.69 1.38
CA THR A 222 6.82 3.95 1.41
C THR A 222 7.75 5.09 1.76
N ARG A 223 7.40 6.30 1.34
CA ARG A 223 8.07 7.52 1.81
C ARG A 223 7.05 8.49 2.35
N PHE A 224 7.46 9.37 3.26
CA PHE A 224 6.53 10.39 3.76
C PHE A 224 6.26 11.44 2.67
N ALA A 225 4.98 11.81 2.54
CA ALA A 225 4.59 12.87 1.64
C ALA A 225 5.16 14.21 2.12
N ASP A 226 5.62 15.01 1.18
CA ASP A 226 6.18 16.34 1.41
C ASP A 226 5.62 17.29 0.37
N TYR A 227 4.51 17.95 0.72
CA TYR A 227 3.75 18.81 -0.19
C TYR A 227 4.38 20.19 -0.41
N THR A 228 5.56 20.44 0.16
CA THR A 228 6.40 21.56 -0.28
C THR A 228 7.12 21.24 -1.60
N LEU A 229 7.03 20.00 -2.09
CA LEU A 229 7.58 19.55 -3.37
C LEU A 229 6.46 19.34 -4.38
N GLU A 230 6.57 20.01 -5.53
CA GLU A 230 5.65 19.89 -6.68
C GLU A 230 5.39 18.42 -7.05
N ARG A 231 6.44 17.60 -7.16
CA ARG A 231 6.30 16.17 -7.48
C ARG A 231 5.34 15.43 -6.54
N HIS A 232 5.33 15.76 -5.25
CA HIS A 232 4.49 15.08 -4.26
C HIS A 232 3.05 15.62 -4.29
N LEU A 233 2.83 16.87 -4.74
CA LEU A 233 1.49 17.36 -5.04
C LEU A 233 0.85 16.55 -6.17
N HIS A 234 1.58 16.29 -7.25
CA HIS A 234 1.10 15.43 -8.35
C HIS A 234 0.90 13.98 -7.91
N GLU A 235 1.92 13.36 -7.30
CA GLU A 235 1.83 11.98 -6.82
C GLU A 235 0.74 11.80 -5.76
N GLY A 236 0.46 12.81 -4.93
CA GLY A 236 -0.60 12.73 -3.93
C GLY A 236 -2.01 12.66 -4.52
N ARG A 237 -2.23 13.12 -5.77
CA ARG A 237 -3.51 12.95 -6.47
C ARG A 237 -3.63 11.59 -7.16
N ARG A 238 -2.49 10.98 -7.51
CA ARG A 238 -2.38 9.67 -8.16
C ARG A 238 -1.26 8.84 -7.53
N PRO A 239 -1.41 8.39 -6.27
CA PRO A 239 -0.36 7.61 -5.63
C PRO A 239 -0.19 6.26 -6.32
N TYR A 240 0.96 5.60 -6.15
CA TYR A 240 1.15 4.24 -6.65
C TYR A 240 0.05 3.29 -6.09
N PRO A 241 -0.52 2.38 -6.90
CA PRO A 241 -0.19 2.05 -8.30
C PRO A 241 -0.89 2.94 -9.34
N TYR A 242 -1.81 3.81 -8.91
CA TYR A 242 -2.73 4.57 -9.78
C TYR A 242 -2.03 5.44 -10.81
N LEU A 243 -0.80 5.91 -10.52
CA LEU A 243 0.03 6.66 -11.46
C LEU A 243 0.27 5.92 -12.79
N TYR A 244 0.30 4.58 -12.76
CA TYR A 244 0.64 3.74 -13.91
C TYR A 244 -0.58 3.09 -14.56
N LEU A 245 -1.78 3.35 -14.05
CA LEU A 245 -3.02 2.82 -14.59
C LEU A 245 -3.63 3.85 -15.55
N ASP A 246 -3.58 3.54 -16.85
CA ASP A 246 -4.18 4.39 -17.88
C ASP A 246 -5.68 4.59 -17.61
N GLY A 247 -6.12 5.84 -17.71
CA GLY A 247 -7.52 6.22 -17.47
C GLY A 247 -7.93 6.22 -15.99
N CYS A 248 -7.01 5.97 -15.05
CA CYS A 248 -7.31 6.10 -13.62
C CYS A 248 -7.58 7.58 -13.27
N PRO A 249 -8.75 7.90 -12.69
CA PRO A 249 -9.02 9.25 -12.21
C PRO A 249 -8.17 9.57 -10.98
N ASP A 250 -8.06 10.86 -10.67
CA ASP A 250 -7.46 11.31 -9.41
C ASP A 250 -8.28 10.79 -8.22
N ILE A 251 -7.63 10.57 -7.08
CA ILE A 251 -8.33 10.22 -5.83
C ILE A 251 -9.24 11.36 -5.35
N ASP A 252 -10.12 11.14 -4.38
CA ASP A 252 -11.03 12.19 -3.93
C ASP A 252 -10.28 13.47 -3.43
N PRO A 253 -10.77 14.70 -3.71
CA PRO A 253 -10.12 15.98 -3.34
C PRO A 253 -9.72 16.16 -1.87
N TRP A 254 -10.47 15.55 -0.96
CA TRP A 254 -10.28 15.67 0.49
C TRP A 254 -9.35 14.60 1.08
N LEU A 255 -8.89 13.65 0.25
CA LEU A 255 -7.90 12.66 0.66
C LEU A 255 -6.49 13.24 0.52
N LEU A 256 -5.73 13.11 1.59
CA LEU A 256 -4.36 13.54 1.68
C LEU A 256 -3.46 12.34 2.02
N PRO A 257 -2.76 11.75 1.03
CA PRO A 257 -1.72 10.77 1.31
C PRO A 257 -0.67 11.32 2.30
N LEU A 258 -0.50 10.65 3.42
CA LEU A 258 0.54 10.96 4.40
C LEU A 258 1.83 10.21 4.09
N MET A 259 1.70 9.04 3.46
CA MET A 259 2.79 8.28 2.88
C MET A 259 2.49 7.98 1.42
N LEU A 260 3.51 8.14 0.57
CA LEU A 260 3.47 7.81 -0.84
C LEU A 260 4.09 6.41 -1.01
N PRO A 261 3.31 5.42 -1.46
CA PRO A 261 3.81 4.08 -1.69
C PRO A 261 4.75 4.03 -2.91
N ARG A 262 5.72 3.11 -2.86
CA ARG A 262 6.42 2.58 -4.03
C ARG A 262 5.67 1.34 -4.55
N ARG A 263 6.31 0.52 -5.37
CA ARG A 263 5.71 -0.59 -6.14
C ARG A 263 4.80 -1.54 -5.36
N ASP A 264 5.03 -1.71 -4.07
CA ASP A 264 4.26 -2.64 -3.24
C ASP A 264 4.20 -2.17 -1.78
N GLY A 265 4.35 -0.85 -1.61
CA GLY A 265 4.20 -0.23 -0.31
C GLY A 265 2.74 -0.14 0.12
N SER A 266 2.55 0.40 1.32
CA SER A 266 1.21 0.71 1.83
C SER A 266 0.81 2.14 1.53
N ASN A 267 -0.45 2.31 1.17
CA ASN A 267 -1.12 3.59 1.13
C ASN A 267 -1.57 3.95 2.55
N ILE A 268 -1.20 5.15 3.03
CA ILE A 268 -1.73 5.72 4.28
C ILE A 268 -2.24 7.11 3.97
N MET A 269 -3.55 7.28 3.97
CA MET A 269 -4.22 8.53 3.57
C MET A 269 -5.09 9.05 4.69
N LEU A 270 -5.10 10.36 4.87
CA LEU A 270 -6.02 11.06 5.75
C LEU A 270 -7.21 11.59 4.96
N ASP A 271 -8.42 11.19 5.35
CA ASP A 271 -9.66 11.77 4.88
C ASP A 271 -9.94 13.03 5.71
N THR A 272 -9.60 14.20 5.16
CA THR A 272 -9.71 15.49 5.87
C THR A 272 -11.16 15.95 6.05
N ARG A 273 -12.14 15.28 5.41
CA ARG A 273 -13.56 15.55 5.63
C ARG A 273 -14.09 14.81 6.85
N LEU A 274 -13.64 13.58 7.05
CA LEU A 274 -14.12 12.69 8.12
C LEU A 274 -13.18 12.62 9.33
N GLY A 275 -11.93 13.08 9.20
CA GLY A 275 -10.93 12.93 10.25
C GLY A 275 -10.49 11.49 10.49
N VAL A 276 -10.48 10.66 9.45
CA VAL A 276 -10.12 9.23 9.53
C VAL A 276 -8.92 8.91 8.64
N VAL A 277 -8.13 7.92 9.05
CA VAL A 277 -7.04 7.33 8.27
C VAL A 277 -7.55 6.09 7.54
N ARG A 278 -7.17 5.99 6.26
CA ARG A 278 -7.31 4.82 5.40
C ARG A 278 -5.92 4.21 5.20
N ALA A 279 -5.75 2.94 5.54
CA ALA A 279 -4.49 2.23 5.38
C ALA A 279 -4.69 0.88 4.70
N TYR A 280 -3.92 0.60 3.65
CA TYR A 280 -3.94 -0.70 2.94
C TYR A 280 -2.65 -0.92 2.16
N ASN A 281 -2.31 -2.19 1.92
CA ASN A 281 -1.18 -2.58 1.08
C ASN A 281 -1.60 -2.64 -0.39
N THR A 282 -0.73 -2.20 -1.30
CA THR A 282 -0.97 -2.22 -2.75
C THR A 282 -1.14 -3.63 -3.32
N GLU A 283 -0.45 -4.65 -2.79
CA GLU A 283 -0.56 -6.03 -3.30
C GLU A 283 -1.79 -6.78 -2.76
N GLY A 284 -2.23 -6.45 -1.55
CA GLY A 284 -3.31 -7.16 -0.86
C GLY A 284 -4.70 -6.58 -1.11
N GLY A 285 -4.77 -5.30 -1.46
CA GLY A 285 -6.02 -4.55 -1.52
C GLY A 285 -6.76 -4.53 -0.18
N PRO A 286 -8.02 -4.06 -0.17
CA PRO A 286 -8.88 -4.06 1.00
C PRO A 286 -9.38 -5.48 1.32
N GLN A 287 -9.57 -5.76 2.62
CA GLN A 287 -10.13 -7.03 3.08
C GLN A 287 -11.55 -7.23 2.56
N GLN A 288 -11.78 -8.22 1.69
CA GLN A 288 -13.08 -8.41 1.03
C GLN A 288 -14.22 -8.78 1.99
N ASP A 289 -13.88 -9.40 3.12
CA ASP A 289 -14.83 -9.75 4.17
C ASP A 289 -15.14 -8.59 5.12
N SER A 290 -14.42 -7.47 5.01
CA SER A 290 -14.67 -6.28 5.84
C SER A 290 -16.00 -5.63 5.46
N ILE A 291 -16.61 -4.97 6.44
CA ILE A 291 -17.88 -4.29 6.21
C ILE A 291 -17.74 -3.13 5.23
N GLU A 292 -16.60 -2.44 5.26
CA GLU A 292 -16.27 -1.35 4.36
C GLU A 292 -16.15 -1.84 2.92
N TYR A 293 -15.68 -3.07 2.70
CA TYR A 293 -15.73 -3.66 1.37
C TYR A 293 -17.17 -4.03 0.98
N ARG A 294 -17.88 -4.74 1.87
CA ARG A 294 -19.22 -5.28 1.57
C ARG A 294 -20.27 -4.22 1.29
N ARG A 295 -20.20 -3.03 1.91
CA ARG A 295 -21.17 -1.94 1.68
C ARG A 295 -21.16 -1.39 0.26
N HIS A 296 -20.06 -1.54 -0.47
CA HIS A 296 -19.93 -1.08 -1.86
C HIS A 296 -20.42 -2.11 -2.88
N GLY A 297 -20.95 -3.25 -2.42
CA GLY A 297 -21.32 -4.37 -3.27
C GLY A 297 -20.10 -5.19 -3.70
N LYS A 298 -20.35 -6.44 -4.11
CA LYS A 298 -19.31 -7.25 -4.76
C LYS A 298 -18.99 -6.63 -6.11
N VAL A 299 -17.72 -6.38 -6.37
CA VAL A 299 -17.27 -6.08 -7.72
C VAL A 299 -17.30 -7.36 -8.53
N PRO A 300 -17.97 -7.38 -9.70
CA PRO A 300 -17.83 -8.48 -10.64
C PRO A 300 -16.37 -8.71 -10.98
N ASP A 301 -15.90 -9.96 -11.06
CA ASP A 301 -14.49 -10.26 -11.36
C ASP A 301 -14.02 -9.64 -12.69
N ALA A 302 -14.93 -9.52 -13.67
CA ALA A 302 -14.66 -8.86 -14.95
C ALA A 302 -14.38 -7.34 -14.83
N GLU A 303 -14.81 -6.70 -13.74
CA GLU A 303 -14.57 -5.29 -13.44
C GLU A 303 -13.45 -5.11 -12.41
N ARG A 304 -12.80 -6.20 -11.97
CA ARG A 304 -11.77 -6.13 -10.93
C ARG A 304 -10.61 -5.22 -11.34
N ASP A 305 -10.20 -5.26 -12.61
CA ASP A 305 -9.15 -4.39 -13.15
C ASP A 305 -9.54 -2.90 -13.10
N GLN A 306 -10.84 -2.58 -13.20
CA GLN A 306 -11.36 -1.22 -13.04
C GLN A 306 -11.68 -0.88 -11.57
N ALA A 307 -11.89 -1.86 -10.70
CA ALA A 307 -12.18 -1.60 -9.28
C ALA A 307 -10.93 -1.29 -8.45
N THR A 308 -9.75 -1.68 -8.93
CA THR A 308 -8.44 -1.45 -8.29
C THR A 308 -8.25 0.03 -7.91
N TRP A 309 -8.66 0.98 -8.75
CA TRP A 309 -8.48 2.40 -8.46
C TRP A 309 -9.45 3.00 -7.42
N THR A 310 -10.51 2.28 -7.05
CA THR A 310 -11.43 2.69 -5.97
C THR A 310 -11.19 1.94 -4.66
N GLU A 311 -10.16 1.10 -4.59
CA GLU A 311 -9.91 0.24 -3.44
C GLU A 311 -9.83 1.00 -2.13
N TYR A 312 -9.24 2.19 -2.14
CA TYR A 312 -9.16 3.06 -0.97
C TYR A 312 -10.54 3.40 -0.35
N ARG A 313 -11.63 3.42 -1.15
CA ARG A 313 -12.98 3.70 -0.65
C ARG A 313 -13.53 2.57 0.22
N ARG A 314 -13.01 1.36 0.02
CA ARG A 314 -13.43 0.09 0.64
C ARG A 314 -12.56 -0.33 1.82
N THR A 315 -11.64 0.53 2.23
CA THR A 315 -10.74 0.28 3.35
C THR A 315 -11.42 0.64 4.65
N ALA A 316 -11.00 0.00 5.74
CA ALA A 316 -11.45 0.41 7.06
C ALA A 316 -11.03 1.83 7.39
N LEU A 317 -11.89 2.49 8.14
CA LEU A 317 -11.74 3.86 8.56
C LEU A 317 -11.42 3.89 10.04
N VAL A 318 -10.27 4.45 10.38
CA VAL A 318 -9.84 4.61 11.76
C VAL A 318 -9.78 6.09 12.08
N PRO A 319 -10.45 6.60 13.14
CA PRO A 319 -10.28 7.99 13.56
C PRO A 319 -8.80 8.36 13.67
N ALA A 320 -8.39 9.44 13.01
CA ALA A 320 -6.97 9.78 12.84
C ALA A 320 -6.27 9.99 14.19
N ALA A 321 -6.94 10.65 15.14
CA ALA A 321 -6.40 10.85 16.48
C ALA A 321 -6.11 9.51 17.19
N ARG A 322 -7.03 8.54 17.06
CA ARG A 322 -6.85 7.19 17.59
C ARG A 322 -5.70 6.48 16.89
N TYR A 323 -5.66 6.50 15.57
CA TYR A 323 -4.62 5.87 14.75
C TYR A 323 -3.21 6.32 15.18
N PHE A 324 -2.97 7.63 15.24
CA PHE A 324 -1.65 8.14 15.62
C PHE A 324 -1.32 7.89 17.08
N SER A 325 -2.28 8.03 17.99
CA SER A 325 -2.06 7.75 19.42
C SER A 325 -1.64 6.31 19.67
N GLU A 326 -2.23 5.36 18.95
CA GLU A 326 -1.91 3.93 19.07
C GLU A 326 -0.52 3.61 18.51
N ILE A 327 -0.13 4.23 17.38
CA ILE A 327 1.23 4.08 16.84
C ILE A 327 2.28 4.68 17.79
N ILE A 328 2.02 5.88 18.32
CA ILE A 328 2.89 6.53 19.32
C ILE A 328 3.04 5.62 20.54
N TYR A 329 1.95 5.08 21.06
CA TYR A 329 1.97 4.16 22.19
C TYR A 329 2.78 2.90 21.87
N ALA A 330 2.61 2.33 20.67
CA ALA A 330 3.31 1.11 20.26
C ALA A 330 4.83 1.31 20.21
N TYR A 331 5.30 2.43 19.65
CA TYR A 331 6.73 2.76 19.66
C TYR A 331 7.25 3.08 21.05
N ARG A 332 6.51 3.89 21.83
CA ARG A 332 6.93 4.26 23.18
C ARG A 332 7.03 3.04 24.11
N SER A 333 6.12 2.08 23.97
CA SER A 333 6.13 0.82 24.74
C SER A 333 7.10 -0.24 24.20
N LEU A 334 7.80 0.04 23.09
CA LEU A 334 8.65 -0.89 22.36
C LEU A 334 7.92 -2.15 21.87
N SER A 335 6.58 -2.09 21.74
CA SER A 335 5.85 -3.13 21.00
C SER A 335 6.16 -3.07 19.50
N ARG A 336 6.77 -1.96 19.05
CA ARG A 336 7.32 -1.71 17.70
C ARG A 336 8.68 -1.03 17.81
N LEU A 337 9.56 -1.27 16.84
CA LEU A 337 10.95 -0.81 16.87
C LEU A 337 11.29 -0.11 15.55
N PRO A 338 11.40 1.23 15.54
CA PRO A 338 11.45 1.98 14.31
C PRO A 338 12.70 1.69 13.47
N ILE A 339 13.81 1.30 14.10
CA ILE A 339 15.13 1.08 13.47
C ILE A 339 15.23 -0.27 12.73
N LEU A 340 14.25 -1.17 12.88
CA LEU A 340 14.23 -2.42 12.12
C LEU A 340 13.87 -2.18 10.66
N ASN A 341 14.21 -3.15 9.81
CA ASN A 341 13.67 -3.20 8.47
C ASN A 341 12.14 -3.02 8.52
N PRO A 342 11.57 -2.04 7.79
CA PRO A 342 10.15 -1.76 7.79
C PRO A 342 9.27 -2.98 7.46
N ASP A 343 9.76 -3.89 6.61
CA ASP A 343 9.09 -5.18 6.27
C ASP A 343 8.97 -6.11 7.51
N ARG A 344 9.56 -5.71 8.65
CA ARG A 344 9.82 -6.55 9.82
C ARG A 344 9.57 -5.80 11.14
N ASN A 345 8.99 -4.60 11.06
CA ASN A 345 8.77 -3.73 12.21
C ASN A 345 7.62 -4.22 13.11
N ASP A 346 6.82 -5.20 12.67
CA ASP A 346 5.80 -5.83 13.50
C ASP A 346 6.29 -7.18 14.08
N PRO A 347 6.53 -7.29 15.40
CA PRO A 347 6.92 -8.56 16.04
C PRO A 347 5.92 -9.69 15.83
N LYS A 348 4.65 -9.35 15.55
CA LYS A 348 3.57 -10.33 15.42
C LYS A 348 3.42 -10.85 13.99
N GLU A 349 4.17 -10.28 13.05
CA GLU A 349 4.10 -10.72 11.66
C GLU A 349 4.78 -12.09 11.53
N GLU A 350 4.01 -13.08 11.10
CA GLU A 350 4.55 -14.40 10.81
C GLU A 350 5.55 -14.27 9.66
N ARG A 351 6.80 -14.62 9.95
CA ARG A 351 7.87 -14.60 8.96
C ARG A 351 7.51 -15.47 7.77
N HIS A 352 7.78 -14.96 6.57
CA HIS A 352 7.48 -15.67 5.36
C HIS A 352 8.24 -17.02 5.33
N PRO A 353 7.55 -18.17 5.22
CA PRO A 353 8.18 -19.50 5.34
C PRO A 353 9.27 -19.77 4.30
N SER A 354 9.24 -19.08 3.16
CA SER A 354 10.23 -19.25 2.08
C SER A 354 11.53 -18.47 2.31
N TRP A 355 11.62 -17.65 3.35
CA TRP A 355 12.85 -16.91 3.60
C TRP A 355 13.98 -17.84 4.05
N PRO A 356 15.22 -17.61 3.59
CA PRO A 356 16.35 -18.36 4.10
C PRO A 356 16.44 -18.23 5.62
N ALA A 357 16.70 -19.35 6.32
CA ALA A 357 16.75 -19.39 7.77
C ALA A 357 17.76 -18.38 8.36
N TRP A 358 18.87 -18.13 7.67
CA TRP A 358 19.87 -17.15 8.11
C TRP A 358 19.32 -15.72 8.18
N LEU A 359 18.40 -15.36 7.29
CA LEU A 359 17.78 -14.03 7.25
C LEU A 359 16.79 -13.88 8.41
N ALA A 360 15.94 -14.88 8.62
CA ALA A 360 15.03 -14.92 9.76
C ALA A 360 15.77 -14.87 11.11
N ASN A 361 16.92 -15.53 11.20
CA ASN A 361 17.76 -15.49 12.41
C ASN A 361 18.39 -14.11 12.62
N GLN A 362 18.90 -13.49 11.55
CA GLN A 362 19.42 -12.12 11.59
C GLN A 362 18.35 -11.16 12.14
N ASP A 363 17.12 -11.26 11.64
CA ASP A 363 16.01 -10.39 12.06
C ASP A 363 15.65 -10.53 13.52
N GLN A 364 15.57 -11.77 14.01
CA GLN A 364 15.32 -12.02 15.42
C GLN A 364 16.43 -11.43 16.28
N GLU A 365 17.69 -11.64 15.86
CA GLU A 365 18.85 -11.15 16.60
C GLU A 365 18.90 -9.61 16.64
N GLU A 366 18.60 -8.93 15.52
CA GLU A 366 18.49 -7.47 15.48
C GLU A 366 17.38 -6.95 16.40
N GLN A 367 16.20 -7.58 16.35
CA GLN A 367 15.05 -7.20 17.18
C GLN A 367 15.34 -7.37 18.68
N ASP A 368 15.84 -8.53 19.08
CA ASP A 368 16.15 -8.83 20.48
C ASP A 368 17.26 -7.90 21.01
N THR A 369 18.25 -7.61 20.16
CA THR A 369 19.34 -6.69 20.49
C THR A 369 18.84 -5.27 20.67
N LEU A 370 18.01 -4.75 19.76
CA LEU A 370 17.43 -3.42 19.88
C LEU A 370 16.60 -3.27 21.16
N LEU A 371 15.73 -4.24 21.47
CA LEU A 371 14.94 -4.25 22.70
C LEU A 371 15.81 -4.20 23.94
N ALA A 372 16.88 -5.00 23.97
CA ALA A 372 17.84 -5.01 25.06
C ALA A 372 18.55 -3.66 25.20
N LEU A 373 19.04 -3.10 24.10
CA LEU A 373 19.75 -1.81 24.08
C LEU A 373 18.85 -0.64 24.50
N TYR A 374 17.59 -0.58 24.03
CA TYR A 374 16.65 0.45 24.47
C TYR A 374 16.48 0.44 25.99
N ARG A 375 16.30 -0.75 26.58
CA ARG A 375 16.16 -0.93 28.04
C ARG A 375 17.45 -0.57 28.77
N GLU A 376 18.59 -1.06 28.30
CA GLU A 376 19.90 -0.78 28.90
C GLU A 376 20.21 0.73 28.91
N CYS A 377 19.90 1.41 27.82
CA CYS A 377 20.09 2.86 27.66
C CYS A 377 18.96 3.70 28.28
N GLY A 378 18.07 3.10 29.08
CA GLY A 378 17.12 3.81 29.93
C GLY A 378 15.82 4.28 29.27
N TRP A 379 15.45 3.76 28.09
CA TRP A 379 14.18 4.11 27.44
C TRP A 379 12.97 3.72 28.31
N PRO A 380 11.92 4.57 28.43
CA PRO A 380 11.79 5.91 27.85
C PRO A 380 12.21 7.07 28.77
N HIS A 381 12.57 6.82 30.03
CA HIS A 381 12.69 7.87 31.05
C HIS A 381 14.11 8.44 31.20
N GLU A 382 15.12 7.58 31.30
CA GLU A 382 16.53 7.94 31.49
C GLU A 382 17.31 7.72 30.19
N TRP A 383 16.69 8.14 29.08
CA TRP A 383 17.13 7.79 27.74
C TRP A 383 18.49 8.41 27.37
N ARG A 384 19.48 7.56 27.13
CA ARG A 384 20.84 7.94 26.71
C ARG A 384 21.03 7.67 25.21
N ARG A 385 20.42 8.54 24.38
CA ARG A 385 20.40 8.41 22.91
C ARG A 385 21.78 8.19 22.29
N ALA A 386 22.78 9.01 22.65
CA ALA A 386 24.12 8.92 22.07
C ALA A 386 24.78 7.56 22.38
N GLU A 387 24.71 7.11 23.64
CA GLU A 387 25.23 5.79 24.05
C GLU A 387 24.53 4.65 23.31
N PHE A 388 23.21 4.75 23.11
CA PHE A 388 22.45 3.78 22.34
C PHE A 388 22.92 3.71 20.89
N MET A 389 23.05 4.86 20.20
CA MET A 389 23.47 4.89 18.80
C MET A 389 24.86 4.29 18.62
N ASP A 390 25.81 4.62 19.50
CA ASP A 390 27.16 4.06 19.48
C ASP A 390 27.15 2.53 19.65
N LYS A 391 26.37 2.02 20.62
CA LYS A 391 26.25 0.57 20.85
C LYS A 391 25.55 -0.14 19.70
N TRP A 392 24.49 0.45 19.16
CA TRP A 392 23.71 -0.13 18.07
C TRP A 392 24.55 -0.26 16.80
N GLU A 393 25.34 0.77 16.44
CA GLU A 393 26.23 0.71 15.28
C GLU A 393 27.25 -0.44 15.37
N VAL A 394 27.81 -0.68 16.56
CA VAL A 394 28.71 -1.82 16.78
C VAL A 394 27.96 -3.15 16.63
N LYS A 395 26.79 -3.28 17.26
CA LYS A 395 26.00 -4.52 17.23
C LYS A 395 25.46 -4.85 15.85
N LYS A 396 24.97 -3.85 15.11
CA LYS A 396 24.49 -4.01 13.74
C LYS A 396 25.59 -4.56 12.82
N LYS A 397 26.84 -4.09 12.96
CA LYS A 397 28.00 -4.61 12.21
C LYS A 397 28.32 -6.05 12.58
N GLU A 398 28.29 -6.40 13.86
CA GLU A 398 28.50 -7.78 14.34
C GLU A 398 27.45 -8.74 13.78
N ILE A 399 26.17 -8.38 13.85
CA ILE A 399 25.04 -9.18 13.37
C ILE A 399 25.14 -9.35 11.85
N SER A 400 25.39 -8.25 11.11
CA SER A 400 25.56 -8.28 9.66
C SER A 400 26.76 -9.13 9.21
N ALA A 401 27.83 -9.21 10.00
CA ALA A 401 28.97 -10.09 9.72
C ALA A 401 28.58 -11.56 9.86
N ARG A 402 27.92 -11.93 10.97
CA ARG A 402 27.40 -13.30 11.20
C ARG A 402 26.41 -13.74 10.12
N ALA A 403 25.50 -12.85 9.72
CA ALA A 403 24.52 -13.12 8.66
C ALA A 403 25.20 -13.43 7.31
N ARG A 404 26.24 -12.67 6.95
CA ARG A 404 27.02 -12.92 5.72
C ARG A 404 27.75 -14.26 5.76
N GLU A 405 28.34 -14.63 6.88
CA GLU A 405 28.97 -15.95 7.04
C GLU A 405 27.95 -17.09 6.90
N ALA A 406 26.76 -16.95 7.51
CA ALA A 406 25.68 -17.93 7.39
C ALA A 406 25.15 -18.04 5.95
N MET A 407 25.01 -16.92 5.23
CA MET A 407 24.62 -16.89 3.82
C MET A 407 25.65 -17.63 2.93
N GLN A 408 26.94 -17.44 3.18
CA GLN A 408 28.00 -18.14 2.45
C GLN A 408 27.96 -19.66 2.71
N GLN A 409 27.67 -20.07 3.94
CA GLN A 409 27.51 -21.48 4.29
C GLN A 409 26.26 -22.10 3.62
N ASP A 410 25.14 -21.39 3.59
CA ASP A 410 23.91 -21.87 2.94
C ASP A 410 24.09 -22.01 1.42
N SER A 411 24.68 -21.00 0.78
CA SER A 411 24.97 -21.04 -0.66
C SER A 411 25.99 -22.12 -1.03
N GLY A 412 26.98 -22.38 -0.17
CA GLY A 412 27.91 -23.50 -0.34
C GLY A 412 27.23 -24.86 -0.30
N LYS A 413 26.25 -25.06 0.60
CA LYS A 413 25.47 -26.30 0.70
C LYS A 413 24.57 -26.54 -0.51
N ARG A 414 24.00 -25.49 -1.12
CA ARG A 414 23.13 -25.62 -2.31
C ARG A 414 23.88 -25.97 -3.60
N ARG A 415 25.20 -25.76 -3.64
CA ARG A 415 26.04 -26.06 -4.81
C ARG A 415 26.60 -27.49 -4.80
N GLN A 416 26.61 -28.15 -3.65
CA GLN A 416 27.00 -29.55 -3.49
C GLN A 416 25.79 -30.45 -3.72
#